data_AF-A0A9W7A3N9-F1
#
_entry.id   AF-A0A9W7A3N9-F1
#
_cell.length_a   1.000
_cell.length_b   1.000
_cell.length_c   1.000
_cell.angle_alpha   90.00
_cell.angle_beta   90.00
_cell.angle_gamma   90.00
#
_symmetry.space_group_name_H-M   'P 1'
#
loop_
_entity.id
_entity.type
_entity.pdbx_description
1 polymer ?
#
loop_
_entity_poly.entity_id
_entity_poly.type
_entity_poly.pdbx_seq_one_letter_code
_entity_poly.pdbx_strand_id
1 'polypeptide(L)'
;MMDYTKLKVADLKALCGSRGLGFHSKGKKAELVGALVMYDANEADEEEAKKLSVGGGGSNPLDYKPGSKRTNSNNSNNSNNNNNNAHNAVPRLHPDLRLPPFIRSDPSIINIAVSNYLSKLPITLQNSALSDFQRDIDSRVSINSYQGYLIGIIKRFIRDGRGGPKALRDKVDDRDRPQTHAIPFAMRTMEGGLSEKTCRALDDLFGSGFCKRGAFDQRVFERLKECTENQAICSILELQTVSAEKKQDIRNFGGYLMGIVNNYKNGGRDHVIDPKTGERTGGQCAPEHNRANPYLQQQQQQQQQQRAPAPEPVRVKPTWEQQLSRIGGDQASPVLGSRPPPQPQPIQTLGLPPAEQQQQYLPPPQMQQMPHMPSQVFPPPTMLMSQPPPALNLDLSAIAAQAASAVAMLNTVSYPVPVPVPVPPPQQISPGRPTITIESFPLVVQYALTALESKTGLDPKTLPPQILSLMSQIQPNSCAAALNEFANMDLKAVGNKSALLMGVLNRARTM
;
A
#
# COMPACT_ATOMS: atom_id res chain seq x y z
N MET A 1 -11.50 37.62 30.13
CA MET A 1 -11.42 36.27 29.53
C MET A 1 -12.29 35.33 30.36
N MET A 2 -13.24 34.62 29.74
CA MET A 2 -14.15 33.71 30.44
C MET A 2 -13.41 32.41 30.80
N ASP A 3 -13.58 31.89 32.02
CA ASP A 3 -12.94 30.63 32.44
C ASP A 3 -13.79 29.42 31.99
N TYR A 4 -13.52 28.92 30.78
CA TYR A 4 -14.23 27.79 30.17
C TYR A 4 -14.09 26.48 30.95
N THR A 5 -13.11 26.34 31.84
CA THR A 5 -12.88 25.09 32.57
C THR A 5 -14.00 24.79 33.58
N LYS A 6 -14.70 25.82 34.05
CA LYS A 6 -15.79 25.73 35.04
C LYS A 6 -17.14 25.37 34.44
N LEU A 7 -17.30 25.48 33.11
CA LEU A 7 -18.56 25.18 32.43
C LEU A 7 -18.84 23.68 32.32
N LYS A 8 -20.13 23.31 32.27
CA LYS A 8 -20.54 21.93 31.99
C LYS A 8 -20.37 21.65 30.49
N VAL A 9 -20.23 20.38 30.13
CA VAL A 9 -20.03 19.96 28.73
C VAL A 9 -21.21 20.37 27.82
N ALA A 10 -22.42 20.42 28.36
CA ALA A 10 -23.60 20.88 27.62
C ALA A 10 -23.48 22.37 27.23
N ASP A 11 -23.07 23.22 28.17
CA ASP A 11 -22.91 24.66 27.94
C ASP A 11 -21.76 24.94 26.97
N LEU A 12 -20.66 24.19 27.10
CA LEU A 12 -19.53 24.26 26.17
C LEU A 12 -19.94 23.89 24.74
N LYS A 13 -20.77 22.86 24.56
CA LYS A 13 -21.31 22.48 23.24
C LYS A 13 -22.23 23.55 22.67
N ALA A 14 -23.08 24.16 23.50
CA ALA A 14 -23.96 25.24 23.08
C ALA A 14 -23.15 26.47 22.62
N LEU A 15 -22.13 26.86 23.37
CA LEU A 15 -21.19 27.94 23.03
C LEU A 15 -20.41 27.67 21.74
N CYS A 16 -19.89 26.45 21.56
CA CYS A 16 -19.27 26.06 20.29
C CYS A 16 -20.25 26.14 19.12
N GLY A 17 -21.49 25.66 19.31
CA GLY A 17 -22.55 25.72 18.30
C GLY A 17 -22.91 27.14 17.90
N SER A 18 -23.08 28.05 18.86
CA SER A 18 -23.40 29.46 18.58
C SER A 18 -22.26 30.20 17.85
N ARG A 19 -21.01 29.76 18.04
CA ARG A 19 -19.82 30.32 17.37
C ARG A 19 -19.46 29.63 16.05
N GLY A 20 -20.32 28.74 15.55
CA GLY A 20 -20.09 28.02 14.29
C GLY A 20 -18.95 26.99 14.36
N LEU A 21 -18.46 26.66 15.55
CA LEU A 21 -17.46 25.62 15.74
C LEU A 21 -18.17 24.27 15.63
N GLY A 22 -18.08 23.65 14.44
CA GLY A 22 -18.81 22.44 14.06
C GLY A 22 -18.40 21.16 14.78
N PHE A 23 -18.59 21.11 16.10
CA PHE A 23 -18.32 19.92 16.92
C PHE A 23 -19.53 19.00 16.97
N HIS A 24 -19.33 17.76 16.54
CA HIS A 24 -20.31 16.68 16.76
C HIS A 24 -20.43 16.38 18.26
N SER A 25 -21.59 15.85 18.68
CA SER A 25 -22.02 15.60 20.06
C SER A 25 -21.11 14.74 20.96
N LYS A 26 -19.91 14.35 20.50
CA LYS A 26 -18.97 13.43 21.15
C LYS A 26 -17.65 14.05 21.62
N GLY A 27 -17.40 15.35 21.40
CA GLY A 27 -16.15 15.99 21.85
C GLY A 27 -15.91 15.89 23.36
N LYS A 28 -14.67 15.60 23.77
CA LYS A 28 -14.28 15.57 25.20
C LYS A 28 -14.25 17.01 25.75
N LYS A 29 -14.49 17.20 27.06
CA LYS A 29 -14.53 18.53 27.70
C LYS A 29 -13.28 19.37 27.39
N ALA A 30 -12.10 18.77 27.44
CA ALA A 30 -10.83 19.45 27.17
C ALA A 30 -10.73 19.98 25.72
N GLU A 31 -11.26 19.25 24.75
CA GLU A 31 -11.24 19.65 23.33
C GLU A 31 -12.16 20.87 23.09
N LEU A 32 -13.35 20.87 23.70
CA LEU A 32 -14.29 21.99 23.60
C LEU A 32 -13.72 23.26 24.26
N VAL A 33 -13.08 23.10 25.42
CA VAL A 33 -12.39 24.21 26.11
C VAL A 33 -11.26 24.77 25.26
N GLY A 34 -10.38 23.90 24.72
CA GLY A 34 -9.28 24.33 23.86
C GLY A 34 -9.74 25.08 22.62
N ALA A 35 -10.82 24.61 21.97
CA ALA A 35 -11.36 25.27 20.79
C ALA A 35 -11.94 26.66 21.09
N LEU A 36 -12.63 26.84 22.22
CA LEU A 36 -13.18 28.14 22.63
C LEU A 36 -12.10 29.14 23.02
N VAL A 37 -11.02 28.69 23.68
CA VAL A 37 -9.86 29.52 24.02
C VAL A 37 -9.17 30.04 22.76
N MET A 38 -8.96 29.16 21.76
CA MET A 38 -8.34 29.55 20.49
C MET A 38 -9.23 30.52 19.69
N TYR A 39 -10.55 30.33 19.74
CA TYR A 39 -11.49 31.23 19.08
C TYR A 39 -11.44 32.65 19.67
N ASP A 40 -11.47 32.79 21.00
CA ASP A 40 -11.37 34.10 21.67
C ASP A 40 -10.04 34.81 21.39
N ALA A 41 -8.94 34.04 21.32
CA ALA A 41 -7.62 34.60 20.99
C ALA A 41 -7.60 35.22 19.59
N ASN A 42 -8.15 34.51 18.60
CA ASN A 42 -8.22 35.01 17.22
C ASN A 42 -9.17 36.21 17.08
N GLU A 43 -10.28 36.25 17.83
CA GLU A 43 -11.23 37.36 17.81
C GLU A 43 -10.59 38.65 18.37
N ALA A 44 -9.77 38.52 19.42
CA ALA A 44 -9.02 39.64 19.99
C ALA A 44 -8.01 40.23 18.98
N ASP A 45 -7.28 39.37 18.27
CA ASP A 45 -6.31 39.80 17.24
C ASP A 45 -7.00 40.51 16.06
N GLU A 46 -8.18 40.03 15.64
CA GLU A 46 -8.95 40.65 14.55
C GLU A 46 -9.53 42.01 14.95
N GLU A 47 -9.95 42.18 16.21
CA GLU A 47 -10.44 43.46 16.72
C GLU A 47 -9.31 44.50 16.84
N GLU A 48 -8.10 44.07 17.21
CA GLU A 48 -6.91 44.93 17.23
C GLU A 48 -6.50 45.35 15.81
N ALA A 49 -6.53 44.43 14.84
CA ALA A 49 -6.29 44.72 13.43
C ALA A 49 -7.30 45.73 12.85
N LYS A 50 -8.59 45.64 13.25
CA LYS A 50 -9.62 46.60 12.82
C LYS A 50 -9.41 47.99 13.42
N LYS A 51 -8.91 48.10 14.66
CA LYS A 51 -8.56 49.40 15.27
C LYS A 51 -7.39 50.09 14.55
N LEU A 52 -6.47 49.31 14.00
CA LEU A 52 -5.34 49.83 13.22
C LEU A 52 -5.73 50.23 11.78
N SER A 53 -6.90 49.82 11.28
CA SER A 53 -7.35 50.05 9.89
C SER A 53 -8.16 51.34 9.68
N VAL A 54 -8.52 52.10 10.72
CA VAL A 54 -9.45 53.27 10.60
C VAL A 54 -8.71 54.60 10.32
N GLY A 55 -7.40 54.57 10.05
CA GLY A 55 -6.63 55.76 9.68
C GLY A 55 -6.37 55.89 8.17
N GLY A 56 -7.37 56.25 7.37
CA GLY A 56 -7.17 56.44 5.93
C GLY A 56 -8.33 57.16 5.23
N GLY A 57 -8.32 58.49 5.29
CA GLY A 57 -9.35 59.36 4.73
C GLY A 57 -9.37 59.43 3.19
N GLY A 58 -10.60 59.42 2.66
CA GLY A 58 -11.16 60.43 1.76
C GLY A 58 -10.42 60.80 0.47
N SER A 59 -10.97 60.36 -0.67
CA SER A 59 -11.09 61.22 -1.86
C SER A 59 -12.29 60.80 -2.73
N ASN A 60 -12.97 61.82 -3.23
CA ASN A 60 -14.27 61.82 -3.92
C ASN A 60 -14.24 61.20 -5.33
N PRO A 61 -15.41 60.81 -5.87
CA PRO A 61 -15.55 60.28 -7.22
C PRO A 61 -15.73 61.42 -8.23
N LEU A 62 -14.99 61.38 -9.35
CA LEU A 62 -15.28 62.21 -10.52
C LEU A 62 -15.82 61.33 -11.65
N ASP A 63 -17.05 61.69 -12.02
CA ASP A 63 -17.71 61.48 -13.32
C ASP A 63 -16.74 61.59 -14.50
N TYR A 64 -16.82 60.65 -15.45
CA TYR A 64 -16.72 60.97 -16.89
C TYR A 64 -17.17 59.79 -17.77
N LYS A 65 -18.06 60.09 -18.72
CA LYS A 65 -18.53 59.25 -19.84
C LYS A 65 -18.81 60.20 -21.02
N PRO A 66 -19.03 59.74 -22.26
CA PRO A 66 -18.10 59.12 -23.21
C PRO A 66 -17.92 59.97 -24.50
N GLY A 67 -16.87 59.71 -25.29
CA GLY A 67 -16.61 60.43 -26.54
C GLY A 67 -16.07 59.54 -27.66
N SER A 68 -16.79 59.56 -28.78
CA SER A 68 -16.60 58.81 -30.02
C SER A 68 -15.50 59.38 -30.93
N LYS A 69 -14.73 58.53 -31.63
CA LYS A 69 -14.54 58.56 -33.11
C LYS A 69 -13.48 57.58 -33.63
N ARG A 70 -13.81 57.02 -34.81
CA ARG A 70 -13.02 56.24 -35.77
C ARG A 70 -11.71 56.94 -36.16
N THR A 71 -10.66 56.15 -36.43
CA THR A 71 -9.89 56.22 -37.69
C THR A 71 -9.18 54.90 -38.00
N ASN A 72 -9.19 54.60 -39.30
CA ASN A 72 -8.57 53.52 -40.05
C ASN A 72 -7.10 53.85 -40.35
N SER A 73 -6.18 52.87 -40.39
CA SER A 73 -5.04 52.75 -41.34
C SER A 73 -3.98 51.71 -40.91
N ASN A 74 -3.84 50.67 -41.73
CA ASN A 74 -2.65 49.98 -42.24
C ASN A 74 -1.27 50.02 -41.53
N ASN A 75 -0.77 48.79 -41.32
CA ASN A 75 0.51 48.24 -41.79
C ASN A 75 1.83 48.83 -41.25
N SER A 76 2.51 48.05 -40.41
CA SER A 76 3.98 47.95 -40.38
C SER A 76 4.41 46.64 -39.73
N ASN A 77 5.15 45.86 -40.52
CA ASN A 77 5.94 44.72 -40.08
C ASN A 77 7.13 45.18 -39.24
N ASN A 78 7.60 44.26 -38.40
CA ASN A 78 8.98 44.13 -37.91
C ASN A 78 9.35 44.86 -36.60
N SER A 79 9.32 44.14 -35.47
CA SER A 79 10.40 44.21 -34.47
C SER A 79 10.44 42.99 -33.56
N ASN A 80 11.64 42.41 -33.54
CA ASN A 80 12.13 41.33 -32.70
C ASN A 80 12.13 41.68 -31.20
N ASN A 81 12.09 40.62 -30.38
CA ASN A 81 12.59 40.53 -29.01
C ASN A 81 12.13 41.58 -28.00
N ASN A 82 11.04 41.25 -27.29
CA ASN A 82 10.91 41.67 -25.89
C ASN A 82 10.06 40.66 -25.11
N ASN A 83 10.70 39.59 -24.63
CA ASN A 83 10.04 38.47 -23.98
C ASN A 83 10.38 38.45 -22.48
N ASN A 84 10.01 39.50 -21.74
CA ASN A 84 10.17 39.54 -20.28
C ASN A 84 9.15 40.43 -19.54
N ASN A 85 8.00 40.76 -20.14
CA ASN A 85 6.96 41.54 -19.44
C ASN A 85 5.53 41.01 -19.65
N ALA A 86 5.37 39.69 -19.81
CA ALA A 86 4.07 39.02 -19.78
C ALA A 86 3.59 38.81 -18.33
N HIS A 87 3.50 39.89 -17.55
CA HIS A 87 2.81 39.86 -16.27
C HIS A 87 1.29 39.79 -16.54
N ASN A 88 0.68 38.70 -16.09
CA ASN A 88 -0.73 38.60 -15.71
C ASN A 88 -1.78 38.92 -16.79
N ALA A 89 -1.62 38.41 -18.02
CA ALA A 89 -2.78 38.23 -18.87
C ALA A 89 -3.65 37.10 -18.29
N VAL A 90 -4.59 37.46 -17.41
CA VAL A 90 -5.58 36.53 -16.85
C VAL A 90 -6.24 35.82 -18.03
N PRO A 91 -6.18 34.48 -18.13
CA PRO A 91 -6.82 33.75 -19.20
C PRO A 91 -8.29 34.18 -19.29
N ARG A 92 -8.70 34.68 -20.47
CA ARG A 92 -10.10 35.07 -20.70
C ARG A 92 -10.97 33.82 -20.67
N LEU A 93 -11.60 33.56 -19.53
CA LEU A 93 -12.59 32.50 -19.39
C LEU A 93 -13.83 32.86 -20.21
N HIS A 94 -14.55 31.82 -20.65
CA HIS A 94 -15.79 32.00 -21.38
C HIS A 94 -16.81 32.77 -20.51
N PRO A 95 -17.54 33.77 -21.05
CA PRO A 95 -18.47 34.60 -20.26
C PRO A 95 -19.58 33.79 -19.59
N ASP A 96 -20.03 32.69 -20.21
CA ASP A 96 -21.06 31.81 -19.67
C ASP A 96 -20.56 30.79 -18.63
N LEU A 97 -19.28 30.89 -18.23
CA LEU A 97 -18.71 30.02 -17.23
C LEU A 97 -19.24 30.40 -15.84
N ARG A 98 -19.99 29.50 -15.22
CA ARG A 98 -20.54 29.68 -13.87
C ARG A 98 -19.49 29.27 -12.85
N LEU A 99 -18.69 30.23 -12.41
CA LEU A 99 -17.71 30.00 -11.35
C LEU A 99 -18.42 29.68 -10.02
N PRO A 100 -18.08 28.55 -9.36
CA PRO A 100 -18.57 28.23 -8.02
C PRO A 100 -18.12 29.26 -6.96
N PRO A 101 -18.84 29.40 -5.82
CA PRO A 101 -18.52 30.38 -4.79
C PRO A 101 -17.07 30.30 -4.30
N PHE A 102 -16.53 29.09 -4.11
CA PHE A 102 -15.16 28.89 -3.64
C PHE A 102 -14.10 29.43 -4.61
N ILE A 103 -14.34 29.27 -5.91
CA ILE A 103 -13.45 29.80 -6.95
C ILE A 103 -13.63 31.31 -7.12
N ARG A 104 -14.83 31.84 -6.84
CA ARG A 104 -15.03 33.30 -6.81
C ARG A 104 -14.29 33.95 -5.64
N SER A 105 -14.23 33.28 -4.48
CA SER A 105 -13.46 33.76 -3.33
C SER A 105 -11.96 33.67 -3.55
N ASP A 106 -11.48 32.67 -4.31
CA ASP A 106 -10.07 32.53 -4.65
C ASP A 106 -9.87 32.28 -6.17
N PRO A 107 -9.77 33.37 -6.97
CA PRO A 107 -9.56 33.27 -8.40
C PRO A 107 -8.21 32.62 -8.78
N SER A 108 -7.24 32.57 -7.86
CA SER A 108 -5.91 32.00 -8.12
C SER A 108 -5.94 30.50 -8.39
N ILE A 109 -7.04 29.84 -8.03
CA ILE A 109 -7.32 28.43 -8.35
C ILE A 109 -7.40 28.24 -9.88
N ILE A 110 -7.91 29.23 -10.63
CA ILE A 110 -7.91 29.19 -12.10
C ILE A 110 -6.63 29.83 -12.63
N ASN A 111 -5.55 29.06 -12.58
CA ASN A 111 -4.30 29.43 -13.23
C ASN A 111 -4.33 29.11 -14.75
N ILE A 112 -3.27 29.49 -15.47
CA ILE A 112 -3.11 29.25 -16.91
C ILE A 112 -3.29 27.78 -17.27
N ALA A 113 -2.76 26.85 -16.45
CA ALA A 113 -2.89 25.42 -16.71
C ALA A 113 -4.35 24.97 -16.61
N VAL A 114 -5.07 25.34 -15.55
CA VAL A 114 -6.50 25.01 -15.38
C VAL A 114 -7.32 25.59 -16.54
N SER A 115 -7.08 26.85 -16.91
CA SER A 115 -7.76 27.48 -18.04
C SER A 115 -7.52 26.74 -19.36
N ASN A 116 -6.29 26.29 -19.61
CA ASN A 116 -5.93 25.50 -20.80
C ASN A 116 -6.59 24.11 -20.83
N TYR A 117 -6.95 23.55 -19.67
CA TYR A 117 -7.70 22.30 -19.60
C TYR A 117 -9.21 22.53 -19.74
N LEU A 118 -9.75 23.59 -19.10
CA LEU A 118 -11.16 23.96 -19.24
C LEU A 118 -11.53 24.27 -20.69
N SER A 119 -10.68 24.99 -21.42
CA SER A 119 -10.92 25.34 -22.83
C SER A 119 -11.02 24.12 -23.77
N LYS A 120 -10.55 22.94 -23.34
CA LYS A 120 -10.70 21.68 -24.10
C LYS A 120 -12.07 21.02 -23.95
N LEU A 121 -12.89 21.49 -22.99
CA LEU A 121 -14.23 20.98 -22.74
C LEU A 121 -15.29 21.93 -23.34
N PRO A 122 -16.42 21.40 -23.84
CA PRO A 122 -17.61 22.22 -24.10
C PRO A 122 -18.07 22.96 -22.83
N ILE A 123 -18.65 24.16 -22.97
CA ILE A 123 -19.04 25.01 -21.84
C ILE A 123 -19.96 24.32 -20.83
N THR A 124 -20.84 23.43 -21.29
CA THR A 124 -21.72 22.61 -20.45
C THR A 124 -20.92 21.67 -19.54
N LEU A 125 -19.82 21.11 -20.05
CA LEU A 125 -18.94 20.20 -19.30
C LEU A 125 -17.97 20.96 -18.40
N GLN A 126 -17.56 22.16 -18.79
CA GLN A 126 -16.81 23.05 -17.90
C GLN A 126 -17.63 23.36 -16.65
N ASN A 127 -18.88 23.78 -16.80
CA ASN A 127 -19.79 24.05 -15.68
C ASN A 127 -20.05 22.81 -14.82
N SER A 128 -20.14 21.62 -15.44
CA SER A 128 -20.31 20.35 -14.72
C SER A 128 -19.06 19.99 -13.90
N ALA A 129 -17.88 20.10 -14.50
CA ALA A 129 -16.61 19.83 -13.81
C ALA A 129 -16.37 20.78 -12.63
N LEU A 130 -16.69 22.07 -12.79
CA LEU A 130 -16.59 23.05 -11.71
C LEU A 130 -17.61 22.79 -10.59
N SER A 131 -18.81 22.31 -10.93
CA SER A 131 -19.83 21.94 -9.93
C SER A 131 -19.43 20.69 -9.14
N ASP A 132 -18.84 19.70 -9.80
CA ASP A 132 -18.29 18.50 -9.13
C ASP A 132 -17.15 18.89 -8.18
N PHE A 133 -16.25 19.79 -8.62
CA PHE A 133 -15.20 20.33 -7.77
C PHE A 133 -15.76 20.99 -6.50
N GLN A 134 -16.75 21.88 -6.64
CA GLN A 134 -17.38 22.53 -5.48
C GLN A 134 -17.98 21.52 -4.51
N ARG A 135 -18.67 20.49 -5.02
CA ARG A 135 -19.27 19.44 -4.19
C ARG A 135 -18.22 18.66 -3.41
N ASP A 136 -17.09 18.35 -4.03
CA ASP A 136 -15.99 17.64 -3.38
C ASP A 136 -15.36 18.50 -2.27
N ILE A 137 -15.24 19.82 -2.48
CA ILE A 137 -14.79 20.79 -1.46
C ILE A 137 -15.77 20.84 -0.29
N ASP A 138 -17.06 20.98 -0.56
CA ASP A 138 -18.10 21.04 0.47
C ASP A 138 -18.16 19.75 1.30
N SER A 139 -17.77 18.62 0.70
CA SER A 139 -17.72 17.31 1.35
C SER A 139 -16.55 17.10 2.34
N ARG A 140 -15.76 18.15 2.62
CA ARG A 140 -14.65 18.18 3.60
C ARG A 140 -13.44 17.31 3.27
N VAL A 141 -13.16 17.07 1.99
CA VAL A 141 -11.87 16.47 1.61
C VAL A 141 -10.78 17.52 1.80
N SER A 142 -9.82 17.28 2.70
CA SER A 142 -8.61 18.12 2.77
C SER A 142 -7.80 17.94 1.47
N ILE A 143 -7.78 18.95 0.61
CA ILE A 143 -7.10 18.88 -0.69
C ILE A 143 -5.78 19.64 -0.60
N ASN A 144 -4.65 18.92 -0.76
CA ASN A 144 -3.31 19.52 -0.69
C ASN A 144 -3.04 20.53 -1.82
N SER A 145 -3.71 20.39 -2.97
CA SER A 145 -3.63 21.31 -4.11
C SER A 145 -4.96 21.37 -4.86
N TYR A 146 -5.69 22.48 -4.68
CA TYR A 146 -6.96 22.71 -5.36
C TYR A 146 -6.83 22.72 -6.88
N GLN A 147 -5.76 23.36 -7.38
CA GLN A 147 -5.44 23.43 -8.81
C GLN A 147 -5.23 22.03 -9.41
N GLY A 148 -4.38 21.21 -8.76
CA GLY A 148 -4.10 19.85 -9.22
C GLY A 148 -5.34 18.95 -9.20
N TYR A 149 -6.17 19.10 -8.17
CA TYR A 149 -7.42 18.34 -8.05
C TYR A 149 -8.44 18.72 -9.11
N LEU A 150 -8.64 20.02 -9.37
CA LEU A 150 -9.52 20.51 -10.42
C LEU A 150 -9.06 20.03 -11.81
N ILE A 151 -7.74 20.07 -12.10
CA ILE A 151 -7.19 19.48 -13.33
C ILE A 151 -7.50 17.99 -13.41
N GLY A 152 -7.42 17.26 -12.30
CA GLY A 152 -7.79 15.85 -12.21
C GLY A 152 -9.25 15.60 -12.60
N ILE A 153 -10.19 16.40 -12.08
CA ILE A 153 -11.60 16.35 -12.47
C ILE A 153 -11.76 16.62 -13.96
N ILE A 154 -11.19 17.70 -14.47
CA ILE A 154 -11.29 18.08 -15.88
C ILE A 154 -10.75 16.97 -16.80
N LYS A 155 -9.61 16.36 -16.45
CA LYS A 155 -9.03 15.23 -17.19
C LYS A 155 -9.97 14.02 -17.23
N ARG A 156 -10.72 13.74 -16.16
CA ARG A 156 -11.75 12.68 -16.16
C ARG A 156 -12.84 13.00 -17.18
N PHE A 157 -13.37 14.23 -17.18
CA PHE A 157 -14.36 14.67 -18.17
C PHE A 157 -13.86 14.57 -19.62
N ILE A 158 -12.59 14.92 -19.87
CA ILE A 158 -11.97 14.79 -21.21
C ILE A 158 -11.86 13.31 -21.60
N ARG A 159 -11.30 12.47 -20.73
CA ARG A 159 -11.05 11.05 -21.01
C ARG A 159 -12.35 10.29 -21.25
N ASP A 160 -13.37 10.57 -20.44
CA ASP A 160 -14.60 9.81 -20.48
C ASP A 160 -15.47 10.19 -21.70
N GLY A 161 -15.09 11.25 -22.44
CA GLY A 161 -15.52 11.55 -23.82
C GLY A 161 -17.03 11.79 -24.02
N ARG A 162 -17.82 11.64 -22.97
CA ARG A 162 -19.26 11.85 -22.90
C ARG A 162 -19.50 12.46 -21.54
N GLY A 163 -19.73 13.76 -21.51
CA GLY A 163 -20.07 14.47 -20.29
C GLY A 163 -21.45 14.08 -19.77
N GLY A 164 -21.53 12.86 -19.25
CA GLY A 164 -22.70 12.28 -18.65
C GLY A 164 -22.46 12.10 -17.16
N PRO A 165 -23.45 12.43 -16.31
CA PRO A 165 -23.44 12.19 -14.88
C PRO A 165 -23.58 10.69 -14.57
N LYS A 166 -22.72 9.81 -15.13
CA LYS A 166 -22.69 8.39 -14.75
C LYS A 166 -22.16 8.20 -13.32
N ALA A 167 -21.32 9.11 -12.82
CA ALA A 167 -20.91 9.13 -11.42
C ALA A 167 -21.95 9.77 -10.47
N LEU A 168 -22.90 10.57 -11.00
CA LEU A 168 -23.98 11.18 -10.23
C LEU A 168 -25.26 10.33 -10.19
N ARG A 169 -25.54 9.56 -11.25
CA ARG A 169 -26.72 8.70 -11.30
C ARG A 169 -26.68 7.52 -10.31
N ASP A 170 -25.50 7.15 -9.84
CA ASP A 170 -25.33 6.14 -8.77
C ASP A 170 -25.39 6.76 -7.35
N LYS A 171 -25.62 8.07 -7.21
CA LYS A 171 -25.64 8.75 -5.90
C LYS A 171 -26.88 9.60 -5.60
N VAL A 172 -27.79 9.79 -6.56
CA VAL A 172 -29.05 10.51 -6.32
C VAL A 172 -30.16 9.48 -6.07
N ASP A 173 -30.53 9.36 -4.80
CA ASP A 173 -31.74 8.72 -4.25
C ASP A 173 -31.93 7.19 -4.41
N ASP A 174 -31.05 6.44 -3.73
CA ASP A 174 -31.28 5.02 -3.38
C ASP A 174 -31.68 4.86 -1.90
N ARG A 175 -32.47 5.81 -1.37
CA ARG A 175 -33.03 5.74 -0.01
C ARG A 175 -34.55 5.55 0.05
N ASP A 176 -35.29 5.90 -1.01
CA ASP A 176 -36.76 5.82 -1.00
C ASP A 176 -37.36 4.99 -2.14
N ARG A 177 -36.56 4.21 -2.88
CA ARG A 177 -37.09 3.26 -3.85
C ARG A 177 -37.50 1.98 -3.11
N PRO A 178 -38.79 1.58 -3.11
CA PRO A 178 -39.17 0.28 -2.54
C PRO A 178 -38.36 -0.80 -3.25
N GLN A 179 -37.82 -1.76 -2.48
CA GLN A 179 -37.09 -2.93 -2.97
C GLN A 179 -37.97 -3.79 -3.88
N THR A 180 -38.26 -3.33 -5.09
CA THR A 180 -38.79 -4.16 -6.15
C THR A 180 -37.63 -5.00 -6.65
N HIS A 181 -37.54 -6.23 -6.10
CA HIS A 181 -36.75 -7.36 -6.58
C HIS A 181 -35.59 -6.98 -7.50
N ALA A 182 -34.49 -6.51 -6.89
CA ALA A 182 -33.25 -6.27 -7.61
C ALA A 182 -32.87 -7.56 -8.33
N ILE A 183 -32.86 -7.51 -9.67
CA ILE A 183 -32.32 -8.57 -10.51
C ILE A 183 -30.94 -8.93 -9.90
N PRO A 184 -30.71 -10.21 -9.50
CA PRO A 184 -29.45 -10.63 -8.92
C PRO A 184 -28.31 -10.13 -9.79
N PHE A 185 -27.28 -9.53 -9.20
CA PHE A 185 -26.16 -8.99 -9.99
C PHE A 185 -25.50 -10.09 -10.82
N ALA A 186 -25.55 -11.33 -10.33
CA ALA A 186 -25.26 -12.54 -11.08
C ALA A 186 -25.86 -12.58 -12.50
N MET A 187 -27.07 -12.08 -12.73
CA MET A 187 -27.66 -12.06 -14.07
C MET A 187 -27.08 -10.96 -14.97
N ARG A 188 -26.61 -9.83 -14.43
CA ARG A 188 -25.96 -8.78 -15.25
C ARG A 188 -24.50 -9.09 -15.53
N THR A 189 -23.79 -9.76 -14.63
CA THR A 189 -22.37 -10.10 -14.84
C THR A 189 -22.14 -11.36 -15.65
N MET A 190 -23.17 -12.18 -15.90
CA MET A 190 -23.07 -13.28 -16.86
C MET A 190 -22.79 -12.79 -18.29
N GLU A 191 -23.29 -11.63 -18.69
CA GLU A 191 -22.87 -10.97 -19.95
C GLU A 191 -21.39 -10.57 -19.94
N GLY A 192 -20.81 -10.43 -18.75
CA GLY A 192 -19.40 -10.15 -18.56
C GLY A 192 -18.49 -11.37 -18.74
N GLY A 193 -18.99 -12.60 -18.83
CA GLY A 193 -18.13 -13.80 -18.95
C GLY A 193 -17.43 -14.21 -17.65
N LEU A 194 -17.96 -13.80 -16.49
CA LEU A 194 -17.58 -14.38 -15.20
C LEU A 194 -18.39 -15.67 -14.97
N SER A 195 -17.79 -16.65 -14.31
CA SER A 195 -18.50 -17.88 -13.97
C SER A 195 -19.64 -17.62 -12.97
N GLU A 196 -20.69 -18.44 -13.00
CA GLU A 196 -21.85 -18.28 -12.12
C GLU A 196 -21.45 -18.33 -10.64
N LYS A 197 -20.55 -19.25 -10.26
CA LYS A 197 -20.09 -19.37 -8.86
C LYS A 197 -19.30 -18.15 -8.41
N THR A 198 -18.47 -17.58 -9.30
CA THR A 198 -17.75 -16.33 -9.00
C THR A 198 -18.73 -15.17 -8.81
N CYS A 199 -19.79 -15.12 -9.63
CA CYS A 199 -20.84 -14.12 -9.48
C CYS A 199 -21.61 -14.27 -8.16
N ARG A 200 -21.94 -15.50 -7.75
CA ARG A 200 -22.57 -15.77 -6.45
C ARG A 200 -21.68 -15.33 -5.28
N ALA A 201 -20.39 -15.65 -5.31
CA ALA A 201 -19.46 -15.20 -4.27
C ALA A 201 -19.35 -13.67 -4.18
N LEU A 202 -19.41 -12.95 -5.32
CA LEU A 202 -19.49 -11.49 -5.34
C LEU A 202 -20.81 -10.98 -4.76
N ASP A 203 -21.94 -11.62 -5.11
CA ASP A 203 -23.24 -11.26 -4.55
C ASP A 203 -23.29 -11.48 -3.03
N ASP A 204 -22.70 -12.57 -2.53
CA ASP A 204 -22.56 -12.83 -1.09
C ASP A 204 -21.67 -11.76 -0.41
N LEU A 205 -20.56 -11.39 -1.07
CA LEU A 205 -19.69 -10.31 -0.60
C LEU A 205 -20.44 -8.98 -0.49
N PHE A 206 -21.27 -8.64 -1.48
CA PHE A 206 -22.07 -7.42 -1.45
C PHE A 206 -23.24 -7.51 -0.46
N GLY A 207 -23.88 -8.68 -0.39
CA GLY A 207 -25.00 -8.97 0.53
C GLY A 207 -24.58 -8.91 1.98
N SER A 208 -23.33 -9.29 2.30
CA SER A 208 -22.75 -9.17 3.64
C SER A 208 -22.56 -7.72 4.12
N GLY A 209 -22.68 -6.72 3.22
CA GLY A 209 -22.36 -5.33 3.53
C GLY A 209 -20.85 -5.08 3.71
N PHE A 210 -19.99 -6.02 3.29
CA PHE A 210 -18.54 -5.82 3.34
C PHE A 210 -18.13 -4.63 2.45
N CYS A 211 -18.58 -4.58 1.20
CA CYS A 211 -18.36 -3.45 0.31
C CYS A 211 -19.60 -3.16 -0.55
N LYS A 212 -19.69 -1.94 -1.08
CA LYS A 212 -20.76 -1.56 -2.03
C LYS A 212 -20.44 -2.10 -3.43
N ARG A 213 -21.47 -2.37 -4.23
CA ARG A 213 -21.31 -2.84 -5.63
C ARG A 213 -20.44 -1.91 -6.49
N GLY A 214 -20.58 -0.59 -6.32
CA GLY A 214 -19.77 0.42 -7.02
C GLY A 214 -18.34 0.59 -6.48
N ALA A 215 -17.90 -0.25 -5.53
CA ALA A 215 -16.53 -0.17 -4.99
C ALA A 215 -15.48 -0.85 -5.89
N PHE A 216 -15.92 -1.60 -6.91
CA PHE A 216 -15.04 -2.29 -7.85
C PHE A 216 -15.10 -1.67 -9.24
N ASP A 217 -13.92 -1.36 -9.77
CA ASP A 217 -13.76 -0.88 -11.14
C ASP A 217 -13.82 -2.04 -12.15
N GLN A 218 -14.11 -1.72 -13.40
CA GLN A 218 -14.15 -2.68 -14.52
C GLN A 218 -12.88 -3.56 -14.61
N ARG A 219 -11.72 -3.00 -14.27
CA ARG A 219 -10.42 -3.69 -14.28
C ARG A 219 -10.36 -4.90 -13.34
N VAL A 220 -11.04 -4.82 -12.20
CA VAL A 220 -11.10 -5.92 -11.23
C VAL A 220 -11.86 -7.08 -11.85
N PHE A 221 -12.99 -6.81 -12.51
CA PHE A 221 -13.78 -7.81 -13.19
C PHE A 221 -13.04 -8.42 -14.39
N GLU A 222 -12.34 -7.61 -15.19
CA GLU A 222 -11.49 -8.11 -16.29
C GLU A 222 -10.43 -9.07 -15.76
N ARG A 223 -9.78 -8.75 -14.64
CA ARG A 223 -8.79 -9.65 -14.08
C ARG A 223 -9.39 -10.92 -13.47
N LEU A 224 -10.55 -10.83 -12.81
CA LEU A 224 -11.24 -12.01 -12.29
C LEU A 224 -11.57 -13.00 -13.43
N LYS A 225 -11.85 -12.52 -14.65
CA LYS A 225 -12.05 -13.38 -15.83
C LYS A 225 -10.77 -14.07 -16.29
N GLU A 226 -9.60 -13.47 -16.04
CA GLU A 226 -8.32 -14.06 -16.39
C GLU A 226 -7.85 -15.12 -15.38
N CYS A 227 -8.54 -15.27 -14.25
CA CYS A 227 -8.24 -16.26 -13.22
C CYS A 227 -9.10 -17.51 -13.42
N THR A 228 -8.63 -18.64 -12.90
CA THR A 228 -9.51 -19.82 -12.83
C THR A 228 -10.67 -19.56 -11.87
N GLU A 229 -11.81 -20.22 -12.07
CA GLU A 229 -12.99 -20.07 -11.21
C GLU A 229 -12.63 -20.20 -9.71
N ASN A 230 -11.82 -21.21 -9.36
CA ASN A 230 -11.41 -21.42 -7.96
C ASN A 230 -10.51 -20.29 -7.45
N GLN A 231 -9.57 -19.78 -8.26
CA GLN A 231 -8.72 -18.65 -7.86
C GLN A 231 -9.55 -17.38 -7.62
N ALA A 232 -10.53 -17.12 -8.49
CA ALA A 232 -11.42 -15.98 -8.37
C ALA A 232 -12.26 -16.07 -7.08
N ILE A 233 -12.86 -17.24 -6.82
CA ILE A 233 -13.64 -17.49 -5.59
C ILE A 233 -12.77 -17.35 -4.35
N CYS A 234 -11.59 -18.00 -4.30
CA CYS A 234 -10.68 -17.89 -3.17
C CYS A 234 -10.22 -16.44 -2.92
N SER A 235 -10.01 -15.66 -3.98
CA SER A 235 -9.65 -14.24 -3.86
C SER A 235 -10.77 -13.41 -3.23
N ILE A 236 -12.03 -13.70 -3.60
CA ILE A 236 -13.21 -13.03 -3.04
C ILE A 236 -13.43 -13.44 -1.58
N LEU A 237 -13.31 -14.73 -1.26
CA LEU A 237 -13.42 -15.23 0.11
C LEU A 237 -12.30 -14.67 0.99
N GLU A 238 -11.07 -14.58 0.49
CA GLU A 238 -9.98 -13.98 1.25
C GLU A 238 -10.28 -12.52 1.60
N LEU A 239 -10.88 -11.76 0.68
CA LEU A 239 -11.32 -10.40 0.98
C LEU A 239 -12.37 -10.37 2.11
N GLN A 240 -13.31 -11.31 2.12
CA GLN A 240 -14.31 -11.44 3.20
C GLN A 240 -13.67 -11.79 4.56
N THR A 241 -12.56 -12.53 4.58
CA THR A 241 -11.86 -12.87 5.83
C THR A 241 -11.12 -11.70 6.48
N VAL A 242 -11.05 -10.54 5.83
CA VAL A 242 -10.43 -9.36 6.41
C VAL A 242 -11.26 -8.88 7.61
N SER A 243 -10.65 -8.90 8.79
CA SER A 243 -11.25 -8.44 10.05
C SER A 243 -11.91 -7.06 9.93
N ALA A 244 -13.03 -6.86 10.63
CA ALA A 244 -13.79 -5.61 10.63
C ALA A 244 -12.96 -4.36 10.99
N GLU A 245 -11.91 -4.51 11.80
CA GLU A 245 -10.96 -3.44 12.12
C GLU A 245 -10.17 -3.00 10.87
N LYS A 246 -9.47 -3.96 10.24
CA LYS A 246 -8.72 -3.73 8.99
C LYS A 246 -9.59 -3.25 7.83
N LYS A 247 -10.88 -3.57 7.83
CA LYS A 247 -11.82 -3.05 6.84
C LYS A 247 -11.83 -1.52 6.79
N GLN A 248 -11.68 -0.84 7.94
CA GLN A 248 -11.64 0.62 8.00
C GLN A 248 -10.35 1.21 7.42
N ASP A 249 -9.26 0.44 7.44
CA ASP A 249 -7.96 0.85 6.89
C ASP A 249 -7.91 0.75 5.37
N ILE A 250 -8.82 -0.01 4.75
CA ILE A 250 -8.86 -0.20 3.29
C ILE A 250 -9.49 1.02 2.63
N ARG A 251 -8.64 1.90 2.08
CA ARG A 251 -9.07 3.10 1.33
C ARG A 251 -9.75 2.77 -0.01
N ASN A 252 -9.29 1.73 -0.70
CA ASN A 252 -9.81 1.33 -2.02
C ASN A 252 -9.96 -0.20 -2.08
N PHE A 253 -11.20 -0.67 -1.98
CA PHE A 253 -11.53 -2.10 -2.03
C PHE A 253 -11.14 -2.75 -3.38
N GLY A 254 -11.37 -2.05 -4.50
CA GLY A 254 -10.98 -2.54 -5.82
C GLY A 254 -9.48 -2.76 -5.95
N GLY A 255 -8.67 -1.79 -5.48
CA GLY A 255 -7.21 -1.93 -5.47
C GLY A 255 -6.72 -3.05 -4.56
N TYR A 256 -7.36 -3.24 -3.40
CA TYR A 256 -7.00 -4.30 -2.45
C TYR A 256 -7.33 -5.69 -2.98
N LEU A 257 -8.56 -5.89 -3.50
CA LEU A 257 -8.95 -7.14 -4.15
C LEU A 257 -8.05 -7.44 -5.35
N MET A 258 -7.65 -6.41 -6.11
CA MET A 258 -6.74 -6.58 -7.23
C MET A 258 -5.38 -7.18 -6.79
N GLY A 259 -4.86 -6.76 -5.65
CA GLY A 259 -3.65 -7.34 -5.06
C GLY A 259 -3.82 -8.82 -4.72
N ILE A 260 -4.95 -9.21 -4.13
CA ILE A 260 -5.27 -10.61 -3.79
C ILE A 260 -5.36 -11.46 -5.06
N VAL A 261 -6.14 -11.02 -6.05
CA VAL A 261 -6.34 -11.72 -7.33
C VAL A 261 -4.99 -11.93 -8.05
N ASN A 262 -4.12 -10.92 -8.05
CA ASN A 262 -2.78 -11.05 -8.63
C ASN A 262 -1.92 -12.10 -7.93
N ASN A 263 -2.01 -12.21 -6.61
CA ASN A 263 -1.27 -13.21 -5.85
C ASN A 263 -1.74 -14.63 -6.19
N TYR A 264 -3.05 -14.86 -6.29
CA TYR A 264 -3.60 -16.15 -6.69
C TYR A 264 -3.27 -16.50 -8.15
N LYS A 265 -3.40 -15.53 -9.07
CA LYS A 265 -3.08 -15.74 -10.49
C LYS A 265 -1.61 -16.13 -10.68
N ASN A 266 -0.70 -15.51 -9.92
CA ASN A 266 0.74 -15.74 -10.02
C ASN A 266 1.23 -16.96 -9.23
N GLY A 267 0.35 -17.74 -8.58
CA GLY A 267 0.75 -18.88 -7.74
C GLY A 267 1.49 -18.49 -6.46
N GLY A 268 1.40 -17.22 -6.03
CA GLY A 268 2.05 -16.77 -4.79
C GLY A 268 1.30 -17.19 -3.52
N ARG A 269 0.11 -17.77 -3.66
CA ARG A 269 -0.73 -18.26 -2.57
C ARG A 269 -1.33 -19.60 -2.94
N ASP A 270 -0.57 -20.67 -2.71
CA ASP A 270 -1.08 -22.04 -2.76
C ASP A 270 -1.91 -22.41 -1.52
N HIS A 271 -2.11 -21.46 -0.60
CA HIS A 271 -3.04 -21.62 0.51
C HIS A 271 -4.48 -21.63 -0.03
N VAL A 272 -4.97 -22.84 -0.27
CA VAL A 272 -6.37 -23.13 -0.52
C VAL A 272 -7.15 -22.71 0.72
N ILE A 273 -7.96 -21.65 0.60
CA ILE A 273 -9.05 -21.41 1.55
C ILE A 273 -10.12 -22.42 1.16
N ASP A 274 -10.53 -23.30 2.07
CA ASP A 274 -11.62 -24.21 1.76
C ASP A 274 -12.89 -23.38 1.52
N PRO A 275 -13.47 -23.42 0.31
CA PRO A 275 -14.61 -22.59 -0.05
C PRO A 275 -15.85 -22.88 0.79
N LYS A 276 -15.92 -24.02 1.50
CA LYS A 276 -17.03 -24.36 2.38
C LYS A 276 -16.89 -23.80 3.79
N THR A 277 -15.67 -23.75 4.33
CA THR A 277 -15.46 -23.36 5.73
C THR A 277 -14.91 -21.94 5.87
N GLY A 278 -14.32 -21.36 4.81
CA GLY A 278 -13.64 -20.08 4.88
C GLY A 278 -12.39 -20.09 5.76
N GLU A 279 -12.02 -21.24 6.33
CA GLU A 279 -10.84 -21.40 7.14
C GLU A 279 -9.61 -21.60 6.24
N ARG A 280 -8.50 -21.00 6.65
CA ARG A 280 -7.20 -21.30 6.07
C ARG A 280 -6.82 -22.70 6.54
N THR A 281 -7.02 -23.70 5.69
CA THR A 281 -6.43 -25.00 5.92
C THR A 281 -4.92 -24.82 5.84
N GLY A 282 -4.27 -24.87 7.01
CA GLY A 282 -2.82 -24.98 7.15
C GLY A 282 -2.33 -26.34 6.69
N GLY A 283 -2.72 -26.75 5.48
CA GLY A 283 -2.36 -28.00 4.86
C GLY A 283 -1.07 -27.83 4.08
N GLN A 284 0.00 -28.47 4.57
CA GLN A 284 1.04 -28.98 3.70
C GLN A 284 0.36 -29.86 2.63
N CYS A 285 0.41 -29.46 1.37
CA CYS A 285 0.06 -30.38 0.29
C CYS A 285 1.32 -31.05 -0.23
N ALA A 286 1.20 -32.38 -0.30
CA ALA A 286 2.08 -33.34 -0.92
C ALA A 286 2.45 -32.95 -2.37
N PRO A 287 3.55 -33.49 -2.91
CA PRO A 287 4.12 -33.05 -4.17
C PRO A 287 3.39 -33.72 -5.33
N GLU A 288 2.74 -32.95 -6.20
CA GLU A 288 2.47 -33.43 -7.55
C GLU A 288 2.77 -32.41 -8.65
N HIS A 289 3.64 -32.89 -9.54
CA HIS A 289 3.83 -32.57 -10.95
C HIS A 289 4.44 -31.22 -11.39
N ASN A 290 5.78 -31.29 -11.51
CA ASN A 290 6.52 -31.02 -12.75
C ASN A 290 6.22 -29.71 -13.48
N ARG A 291 6.83 -28.64 -12.97
CA ARG A 291 7.42 -27.63 -13.85
C ARG A 291 8.93 -27.58 -13.56
N ALA A 292 9.70 -28.16 -14.47
CA ALA A 292 11.12 -28.37 -14.36
C ALA A 292 11.88 -27.09 -14.01
N ASN A 293 12.57 -27.10 -12.87
CA ASN A 293 13.61 -26.14 -12.54
C ASN A 293 14.94 -26.72 -13.05
N PRO A 294 15.52 -26.20 -14.15
CA PRO A 294 16.70 -26.80 -14.79
C PRO A 294 17.95 -26.83 -13.89
N TYR A 295 17.98 -25.99 -12.84
CA TYR A 295 19.10 -25.95 -11.90
C TYR A 295 19.15 -27.13 -10.93
N LEU A 296 17.99 -27.69 -10.56
CA LEU A 296 17.96 -28.83 -9.65
C LEU A 296 18.43 -30.12 -10.35
N GLN A 297 18.16 -30.24 -11.65
CA GLN A 297 18.60 -31.38 -12.46
C GLN A 297 20.13 -31.36 -12.68
N GLN A 298 20.73 -30.16 -12.85
CA GLN A 298 22.18 -30.03 -12.97
C GLN A 298 22.89 -30.36 -11.64
N GLN A 299 22.32 -30.00 -10.50
CA GLN A 299 22.90 -30.32 -9.19
C GLN A 299 22.80 -31.82 -8.88
N GLN A 300 21.72 -32.48 -9.29
CA GLN A 300 21.56 -33.92 -9.12
C GLN A 300 22.48 -34.72 -10.05
N GLN A 301 22.78 -34.20 -11.24
CA GLN A 301 23.74 -34.80 -12.17
C GLN A 301 25.19 -34.67 -11.67
N GLN A 302 25.53 -33.58 -10.96
CA GLN A 302 26.84 -33.44 -10.31
C GLN A 302 27.01 -34.37 -9.09
N GLN A 303 25.93 -34.68 -8.35
CA GLN A 303 26.00 -35.66 -7.26
C GLN A 303 26.17 -37.11 -7.75
N GLN A 304 25.64 -37.45 -8.92
CA GLN A 304 25.84 -38.80 -9.48
C GLN A 304 27.27 -39.03 -9.98
N GLN A 305 28.01 -37.98 -10.36
CA GLN A 305 29.42 -38.11 -10.78
C GLN A 305 30.40 -38.27 -9.59
N GLN A 306 29.98 -37.99 -8.36
CA GLN A 306 30.83 -38.13 -7.17
C GLN A 306 30.63 -39.45 -6.41
N ARG A 307 29.70 -40.30 -6.85
CA ARG A 307 29.43 -41.57 -6.17
C ARG A 307 30.34 -42.67 -6.72
N ALA A 308 31.47 -42.88 -6.06
CA ALA A 308 32.36 -44.01 -6.31
C ALA A 308 31.58 -45.35 -6.18
N PRO A 309 31.83 -46.34 -7.06
CA PRO A 309 31.16 -47.63 -6.99
C PRO A 309 31.58 -48.38 -5.72
N ALA A 310 30.59 -48.75 -4.90
CA ALA A 310 30.80 -49.65 -3.77
C ALA A 310 31.05 -51.09 -4.28
N PRO A 311 31.91 -51.88 -3.59
CA PRO A 311 32.18 -53.26 -3.98
C PRO A 311 30.94 -54.15 -3.83
N GLU A 312 30.67 -54.96 -4.85
CA GLU A 312 29.53 -55.88 -4.91
C GLU A 312 29.56 -56.92 -3.77
N PRO A 313 28.44 -57.20 -3.10
CA PRO A 313 28.32 -58.37 -2.24
C PRO A 313 28.09 -59.64 -3.07
N VAL A 314 28.85 -60.67 -2.71
CA VAL A 314 28.80 -62.03 -3.27
C VAL A 314 27.38 -62.60 -3.20
N ARG A 315 26.86 -62.99 -4.37
CA ARG A 315 25.52 -63.54 -4.58
C ARG A 315 25.49 -65.03 -4.20
N VAL A 316 24.94 -65.38 -3.05
CA VAL A 316 24.62 -66.78 -2.70
C VAL A 316 23.26 -67.14 -3.32
N LYS A 317 23.24 -68.19 -4.15
CA LYS A 317 22.01 -68.71 -4.80
C LYS A 317 21.12 -69.40 -3.75
N PRO A 318 19.80 -69.14 -3.73
CA PRO A 318 18.88 -69.92 -2.91
C PRO A 318 18.65 -71.30 -3.53
N THR A 319 18.66 -72.33 -2.69
CA THR A 319 18.34 -73.72 -3.01
C THR A 319 16.83 -73.92 -3.21
N TRP A 320 16.49 -74.89 -4.06
CA TRP A 320 15.15 -75.17 -4.59
C TRP A 320 14.09 -75.58 -3.56
N GLU A 321 14.47 -75.82 -2.30
CA GLU A 321 13.59 -76.38 -1.26
C GLU A 321 12.62 -75.37 -0.62
N GLN A 322 12.72 -74.06 -0.92
CA GLN A 322 11.79 -73.05 -0.39
C GLN A 322 10.55 -72.78 -1.27
N GLN A 323 10.40 -73.45 -2.41
CA GLN A 323 9.27 -73.21 -3.33
C GLN A 323 8.07 -74.17 -3.15
N LEU A 324 8.13 -75.15 -2.23
CA LEU A 324 7.09 -76.19 -2.12
C LEU A 324 6.05 -76.01 -1.01
N SER A 325 6.08 -74.93 -0.23
CA SER A 325 5.14 -74.73 0.89
C SER A 325 3.91 -73.86 0.59
N ARG A 326 3.55 -73.64 -0.68
CA ARG A 326 2.36 -72.84 -1.07
C ARG A 326 1.34 -73.62 -1.92
N ILE A 327 1.09 -74.88 -1.58
CA ILE A 327 -0.02 -75.65 -2.14
C ILE A 327 -0.93 -76.13 -1.01
N GLY A 328 -2.09 -75.49 -0.92
CA GLY A 328 -3.28 -75.88 -0.19
C GLY A 328 -4.32 -74.81 -0.50
N GLY A 329 -5.57 -75.07 -0.85
CA GLY A 329 -6.37 -76.27 -0.99
C GLY A 329 -7.81 -75.77 -1.16
N ASP A 330 -8.54 -76.30 -2.15
CA ASP A 330 -9.99 -76.55 -2.18
C ASP A 330 -11.01 -75.49 -1.67
N GLN A 331 -11.84 -74.94 -2.58
CA GLN A 331 -13.21 -75.46 -2.86
C GLN A 331 -14.12 -74.50 -3.67
N ALA A 332 -14.94 -75.15 -4.52
CA ALA A 332 -16.32 -74.83 -4.95
C ALA A 332 -16.60 -73.75 -6.04
N SER A 333 -16.87 -74.25 -7.25
CA SER A 333 -17.77 -73.72 -8.32
C SER A 333 -19.27 -73.81 -7.91
N PRO A 334 -20.30 -73.41 -8.71
CA PRO A 334 -20.31 -72.99 -10.13
C PRO A 334 -21.25 -71.79 -10.50
N VAL A 335 -21.20 -71.33 -11.76
CA VAL A 335 -22.34 -71.26 -12.74
C VAL A 335 -22.01 -70.29 -13.90
N LEU A 336 -22.12 -70.87 -15.11
CA LEU A 336 -22.34 -70.37 -16.48
C LEU A 336 -22.48 -68.86 -16.77
N GLY A 337 -21.78 -68.42 -17.84
CA GLY A 337 -22.11 -67.17 -18.55
C GLY A 337 -21.10 -66.79 -19.64
N SER A 338 -21.22 -67.38 -20.82
CA SER A 338 -20.38 -67.21 -22.01
C SER A 338 -20.37 -65.78 -22.57
N ARG A 339 -19.18 -65.20 -22.83
CA ARG A 339 -18.98 -64.20 -23.89
C ARG A 339 -17.49 -64.08 -24.30
N PRO A 340 -17.15 -64.15 -25.61
CA PRO A 340 -15.76 -64.03 -26.05
C PRO A 340 -15.27 -62.56 -26.08
N PRO A 341 -13.97 -62.30 -25.86
CA PRO A 341 -13.38 -60.95 -25.99
C PRO A 341 -13.10 -60.59 -27.46
N PRO A 342 -13.16 -59.29 -27.83
CA PRO A 342 -12.86 -58.84 -29.18
C PRO A 342 -11.34 -58.83 -29.45
N GLN A 343 -10.98 -59.23 -30.67
CA GLN A 343 -9.63 -59.12 -31.22
C GLN A 343 -9.19 -57.65 -31.40
N PRO A 344 -7.90 -57.33 -31.20
CA PRO A 344 -7.35 -56.02 -31.53
C PRO A 344 -7.17 -55.83 -33.05
N GLN A 345 -7.69 -54.72 -33.56
CA GLN A 345 -7.48 -54.24 -34.93
C GLN A 345 -6.08 -53.61 -35.09
N PRO A 346 -5.45 -53.71 -36.28
CA PRO A 346 -4.16 -53.09 -36.56
C PRO A 346 -4.26 -51.57 -36.77
N ILE A 347 -3.36 -50.82 -36.14
CA ILE A 347 -3.21 -49.37 -36.30
C ILE A 347 -2.65 -49.10 -37.70
N GLN A 348 -3.39 -48.33 -38.49
CA GLN A 348 -2.96 -47.83 -39.80
C GLN A 348 -1.93 -46.71 -39.63
N THR A 349 -0.77 -46.89 -40.27
CA THR A 349 0.30 -45.92 -40.43
C THR A 349 -0.15 -44.81 -41.38
N LEU A 350 -0.48 -43.63 -40.86
CA LEU A 350 -0.71 -42.41 -41.65
C LEU A 350 0.62 -41.71 -41.92
N GLY A 351 0.90 -41.50 -43.20
CA GLY A 351 2.12 -40.91 -43.72
C GLY A 351 2.30 -39.43 -43.36
N LEU A 352 3.54 -39.10 -43.00
CA LEU A 352 4.07 -37.74 -42.89
C LEU A 352 4.58 -37.26 -44.27
N PRO A 353 4.37 -35.98 -44.64
CA PRO A 353 4.97 -35.40 -45.83
C PRO A 353 6.45 -34.98 -45.59
N PRO A 354 7.26 -34.88 -46.66
CA PRO A 354 8.69 -34.57 -46.56
C PRO A 354 8.94 -33.09 -46.28
N ALA A 355 9.87 -32.83 -45.36
CA ALA A 355 10.42 -31.51 -45.09
C ALA A 355 11.52 -31.19 -46.12
N GLU A 356 11.26 -30.25 -47.01
CA GLU A 356 12.28 -29.67 -47.88
C GLU A 356 13.13 -28.63 -47.11
N GLN A 357 14.42 -28.75 -47.36
CA GLN A 357 15.52 -27.96 -46.83
C GLN A 357 15.59 -26.60 -47.53
N GLN A 358 15.58 -25.49 -46.78
CA GLN A 358 16.36 -24.28 -47.13
C GLN A 358 16.78 -23.58 -45.82
N GLN A 359 17.95 -23.96 -45.30
CA GLN A 359 18.66 -23.14 -44.31
C GLN A 359 19.49 -22.10 -45.06
N GLN A 360 18.97 -20.88 -45.13
CA GLN A 360 19.69 -19.71 -45.61
C GLN A 360 20.60 -19.22 -44.47
N TYR A 361 21.90 -19.42 -44.63
CA TYR A 361 22.95 -18.91 -43.74
C TYR A 361 22.90 -17.38 -43.70
N LEU A 362 22.52 -16.80 -42.57
CA LEU A 362 22.75 -15.40 -42.23
C LEU A 362 24.10 -15.28 -41.53
N PRO A 363 25.02 -14.40 -41.98
CA PRO A 363 26.28 -14.17 -41.29
C PRO A 363 26.05 -13.42 -39.96
N PRO A 364 26.90 -13.67 -38.94
CA PRO A 364 26.79 -13.03 -37.64
C PRO A 364 27.07 -11.52 -37.72
N PRO A 365 26.42 -10.70 -36.87
CA PRO A 365 26.67 -9.26 -36.81
C PRO A 365 28.11 -9.00 -36.36
N GLN A 366 28.86 -8.27 -37.19
CA GLN A 366 30.18 -7.79 -36.85
C GLN A 366 30.07 -6.83 -35.66
N MET A 367 30.81 -7.12 -34.58
CA MET A 367 30.98 -6.19 -33.47
C MET A 367 31.75 -4.97 -33.99
N GLN A 368 31.05 -3.85 -34.14
CA GLN A 368 31.66 -2.55 -34.34
C GLN A 368 32.44 -2.19 -33.07
N GLN A 369 33.76 -2.18 -33.20
CA GLN A 369 34.69 -1.65 -32.22
C GLN A 369 34.35 -0.18 -31.97
N MET A 370 34.01 0.15 -30.72
CA MET A 370 33.93 1.55 -30.29
C MET A 370 35.34 2.16 -30.31
N PRO A 371 35.51 3.40 -30.79
CA PRO A 371 36.79 4.08 -30.81
C PRO A 371 37.27 4.39 -29.38
N HIS A 372 38.55 4.12 -29.14
CA HIS A 372 39.28 4.46 -27.94
C HIS A 372 39.12 5.95 -27.59
N MET A 373 38.54 6.22 -26.42
CA MET A 373 38.65 7.51 -25.74
C MET A 373 40.06 7.66 -25.15
N PRO A 374 40.72 8.82 -25.33
CA PRO A 374 42.03 9.07 -24.72
C PRO A 374 41.88 9.21 -23.20
N SER A 375 42.64 8.40 -22.47
CA SER A 375 42.79 8.47 -21.02
C SER A 375 43.31 9.85 -20.59
N GLN A 376 42.43 10.66 -20.01
CA GLN A 376 42.81 11.86 -19.26
C GLN A 376 43.55 11.43 -17.99
N VAL A 377 44.84 11.72 -17.95
CA VAL A 377 45.74 11.55 -16.80
C VAL A 377 45.34 12.57 -15.74
N PHE A 378 44.70 12.12 -14.66
CA PHE A 378 44.54 12.93 -13.46
C PHE A 378 45.85 12.93 -12.66
N PRO A 379 46.37 14.09 -12.21
CA PRO A 379 47.52 14.14 -11.33
C PRO A 379 47.17 13.55 -9.95
N PRO A 380 48.13 12.90 -9.26
CA PRO A 380 47.91 12.31 -7.95
C PRO A 380 47.60 13.38 -6.90
N PRO A 381 46.75 13.09 -5.90
CA PRO A 381 46.45 14.03 -4.83
C PRO A 381 47.70 14.23 -3.97
N THR A 382 48.04 15.50 -3.75
CA THR A 382 49.09 15.94 -2.83
C THR A 382 48.77 15.42 -1.42
N MET A 383 49.62 14.54 -0.91
CA MET A 383 49.56 14.06 0.48
C MET A 383 49.93 15.22 1.42
N LEU A 384 48.91 15.88 1.97
CA LEU A 384 49.07 16.77 3.12
C LEU A 384 49.35 15.91 4.36
N MET A 385 50.61 15.93 4.81
CA MET A 385 51.02 15.40 6.11
C MET A 385 50.21 16.10 7.20
N SER A 386 49.21 15.40 7.74
CA SER A 386 48.50 15.82 8.94
C SER A 386 49.30 15.37 10.16
N GLN A 387 49.62 16.32 11.04
CA GLN A 387 50.29 16.07 12.31
C GLN A 387 49.52 15.06 13.17
N PRO A 388 50.21 14.20 13.94
CA PRO A 388 49.56 13.33 14.91
C PRO A 388 48.98 14.16 16.07
N PRO A 389 47.75 13.86 16.53
CA PRO A 389 47.19 14.51 17.72
C PRO A 389 47.93 14.08 19.00
N PRO A 390 47.94 14.91 20.05
CA PRO A 390 48.62 14.61 21.31
C PRO A 390 47.96 13.42 22.02
N ALA A 391 48.78 12.49 22.49
CA ALA A 391 48.37 11.33 23.27
C ALA A 391 47.70 11.77 24.58
N LEU A 392 46.40 11.51 24.70
CA LEU A 392 45.71 11.54 26.00
C LEU A 392 45.97 10.22 26.71
N ASN A 393 46.86 10.25 27.69
CA ASN A 393 47.02 9.19 28.68
C ASN A 393 45.77 9.15 29.58
N LEU A 394 44.80 8.32 29.20
CA LEU A 394 43.69 7.93 30.06
C LEU A 394 44.11 6.70 30.87
N ASP A 395 44.24 6.90 32.18
CA ASP A 395 44.60 5.87 33.15
C ASP A 395 43.45 4.87 33.32
N LEU A 396 43.51 3.78 32.54
CA LEU A 396 42.55 2.67 32.56
C LEU A 396 42.45 1.97 33.92
N SER A 397 43.41 2.17 34.83
CA SER A 397 43.38 1.54 36.15
C SER A 397 42.34 2.16 37.09
N ALA A 398 42.05 3.45 36.95
CA ALA A 398 41.08 4.17 37.78
C ALA A 398 39.62 3.81 37.43
N ILE A 399 39.34 3.53 36.16
CA ILE A 399 37.99 3.17 35.69
C ILE A 399 37.64 1.73 36.08
N ALA A 400 38.62 0.82 36.09
CA ALA A 400 38.43 -0.56 36.55
C ALA A 400 38.13 -0.64 38.05
N ALA A 401 38.73 0.24 38.87
CA ALA A 401 38.50 0.27 40.32
C ALA A 401 37.09 0.78 40.69
N GLN A 402 36.53 1.74 39.95
CA GLN A 402 35.16 2.21 40.17
C GLN A 402 34.10 1.16 39.75
N ALA A 403 34.35 0.39 38.70
CA ALA A 403 33.44 -0.68 38.27
C ALA A 403 33.35 -1.85 39.28
N ALA A 404 34.44 -2.18 39.96
CA ALA A 404 34.47 -3.25 40.97
C ALA A 404 33.70 -2.89 42.26
N SER A 405 33.66 -1.61 42.64
CA SER A 405 32.96 -1.17 43.87
C SER A 405 31.43 -1.16 43.73
N ALA A 406 30.91 -0.94 42.51
CA ALA A 406 29.46 -0.95 42.23
C ALA A 406 28.83 -2.35 42.28
N VAL A 407 29.60 -3.41 41.98
CA VAL A 407 29.10 -4.80 42.02
C VAL A 407 28.99 -5.32 43.45
N ALA A 408 29.79 -4.80 44.39
CA ALA A 408 29.76 -5.21 45.79
C ALA A 408 28.52 -4.71 46.57
N MET A 409 27.83 -3.66 46.10
CA MET A 409 26.66 -3.09 46.78
C MET A 409 25.32 -3.74 46.38
N LEU A 410 25.28 -4.64 45.38
CA LEU A 410 24.05 -5.28 44.93
C LEU A 410 23.75 -6.64 45.60
N ASN A 411 24.60 -7.12 46.52
CA ASN A 411 24.51 -8.48 47.05
C ASN A 411 24.00 -8.59 48.50
N THR A 412 23.29 -7.57 49.02
CA THR A 412 22.69 -7.62 50.37
C THR A 412 21.23 -7.14 50.36
N VAL A 413 20.36 -7.89 49.69
CA VAL A 413 18.90 -7.76 49.91
C VAL A 413 18.38 -9.12 50.38
N SER A 414 18.15 -9.21 51.68
CA SER A 414 17.49 -10.35 52.34
C SER A 414 15.99 -10.24 52.09
N TYR A 415 15.41 -11.20 51.37
CA TYR A 415 13.98 -11.25 51.11
C TYR A 415 13.25 -11.99 52.25
N PRO A 416 12.19 -11.42 52.85
CA PRO A 416 11.36 -12.14 53.80
C PRO A 416 10.49 -13.20 53.10
N VAL A 417 10.34 -14.33 53.80
CA VAL A 417 9.59 -15.52 53.39
C VAL A 417 8.11 -15.20 53.10
N PRO A 418 7.53 -15.59 51.94
CA PRO A 418 6.14 -15.34 51.64
C PRO A 418 5.19 -16.27 52.41
N VAL A 419 4.14 -15.69 53.01
CA VAL A 419 3.00 -16.40 53.60
C VAL A 419 2.06 -16.88 52.47
N PRO A 420 1.47 -18.08 52.55
CA PRO A 420 0.62 -18.61 51.47
C PRO A 420 -0.70 -17.84 51.35
N VAL A 421 -0.99 -17.34 50.15
CA VAL A 421 -2.26 -16.67 49.79
C VAL A 421 -3.18 -17.67 49.08
N PRO A 422 -4.52 -17.63 49.30
CA PRO A 422 -5.45 -18.60 48.71
C PRO A 422 -5.54 -18.53 47.19
N VAL A 423 -5.63 -19.71 46.56
CA VAL A 423 -5.68 -19.93 45.10
C VAL A 423 -7.03 -19.44 44.53
N PRO A 424 -7.05 -18.50 43.58
CA PRO A 424 -8.26 -18.14 42.85
C PRO A 424 -8.59 -19.17 41.74
N PRO A 425 -9.88 -19.29 41.35
CA PRO A 425 -10.34 -20.29 40.38
C PRO A 425 -9.79 -20.05 38.96
N PRO A 426 -9.66 -21.11 38.14
CA PRO A 426 -8.98 -21.08 36.86
C PRO A 426 -9.72 -20.20 35.85
N GLN A 427 -9.09 -19.08 35.45
CA GLN A 427 -9.54 -18.28 34.32
C GLN A 427 -9.08 -18.94 33.01
N GLN A 428 -9.99 -19.09 32.05
CA GLN A 428 -9.69 -19.54 30.68
C GLN A 428 -8.71 -18.57 30.01
N ILE A 429 -7.46 -19.00 29.86
CA ILE A 429 -6.42 -18.29 29.13
C ILE A 429 -6.69 -18.48 27.63
N SER A 430 -7.16 -17.42 26.97
CA SER A 430 -7.09 -17.36 25.50
C SER A 430 -5.61 -17.37 25.09
N PRO A 431 -5.20 -18.08 24.01
CA PRO A 431 -3.82 -18.14 23.58
C PRO A 431 -3.35 -16.73 23.18
N GLY A 432 -2.72 -16.03 24.12
CA GLY A 432 -2.25 -14.67 23.96
C GLY A 432 -1.16 -14.62 22.90
N ARG A 433 -1.30 -13.71 21.95
CA ARG A 433 -0.25 -13.42 20.98
C ARG A 433 1.01 -13.00 21.75
N PRO A 434 2.17 -13.63 21.53
CA PRO A 434 3.39 -13.28 22.24
C PRO A 434 3.72 -11.81 21.97
N THR A 435 3.75 -11.01 23.04
CA THR A 435 4.12 -9.60 22.96
C THR A 435 5.64 -9.54 23.00
N ILE A 436 6.26 -9.17 21.87
CA ILE A 436 7.72 -9.04 21.77
C ILE A 436 8.12 -7.80 22.57
N THR A 437 8.79 -7.99 23.71
CA THR A 437 9.35 -6.92 24.52
C THR A 437 10.77 -6.57 24.06
N ILE A 438 11.23 -5.35 24.31
CA ILE A 438 12.58 -4.89 23.93
C ILE A 438 13.66 -5.79 24.57
N GLU A 439 13.40 -6.28 25.77
CA GLU A 439 14.28 -7.17 26.53
C GLU A 439 14.49 -8.54 25.85
N SER A 440 13.60 -8.92 24.93
CA SER A 440 13.74 -10.18 24.17
C SER A 440 14.76 -10.11 23.03
N PHE A 441 15.25 -8.91 22.66
CA PHE A 441 16.25 -8.78 21.61
C PHE A 441 17.67 -9.06 22.10
N PRO A 442 18.59 -9.51 21.23
CA PRO A 442 20.00 -9.62 21.58
C PRO A 442 20.60 -8.29 22.06
N LEU A 443 21.58 -8.36 22.96
CA LEU A 443 22.16 -7.18 23.63
C LEU A 443 22.67 -6.11 22.64
N VAL A 444 23.23 -6.52 21.49
CA VAL A 444 23.69 -5.61 20.43
C VAL A 444 22.56 -4.75 19.84
N VAL A 445 21.36 -5.32 19.71
CA VAL A 445 20.18 -4.61 19.20
C VAL A 445 19.60 -3.73 20.31
N GLN A 446 19.61 -4.19 21.56
CA GLN A 446 19.19 -3.36 22.70
C GLN A 446 20.05 -2.09 22.82
N TYR A 447 21.38 -2.21 22.73
CA TYR A 447 22.28 -1.06 22.73
C TYR A 447 22.01 -0.09 21.57
N ALA A 448 21.76 -0.61 20.37
CA ALA A 448 21.42 0.20 19.21
C ALA A 448 20.07 0.94 19.38
N LEU A 449 19.08 0.29 20.00
CA LEU A 449 17.79 0.91 20.34
C LEU A 449 17.94 2.05 21.36
N THR A 450 18.74 1.86 22.42
CA THR A 450 19.03 2.92 23.39
C THR A 450 19.77 4.09 22.76
N ALA A 451 20.73 3.82 21.87
CA ALA A 451 21.43 4.87 21.12
C ALA A 451 20.49 5.65 20.20
N LEU A 452 19.52 4.96 19.59
CA LEU A 452 18.51 5.55 18.71
C LEU A 452 17.59 6.51 19.47
N GLU A 453 17.20 6.19 20.71
CA GLU A 453 16.41 7.09 21.58
C GLU A 453 17.12 8.43 21.77
N SER A 454 18.41 8.38 22.14
CA SER A 454 19.21 9.59 22.42
C SER A 454 19.42 10.49 21.20
N LYS A 455 19.55 9.91 19.99
CA LYS A 455 19.85 10.65 18.75
C LYS A 455 18.61 11.15 18.02
N THR A 456 17.54 10.34 18.01
CA THR A 456 16.39 10.57 17.13
C THR A 456 15.15 11.08 17.87
N GLY A 457 15.15 10.98 19.21
CA GLY A 457 13.98 11.25 20.06
C GLY A 457 12.84 10.25 19.86
N LEU A 458 13.11 9.09 19.26
CA LEU A 458 12.14 8.02 19.06
C LEU A 458 12.25 7.03 20.24
N ASP A 459 11.26 7.01 21.11
CA ASP A 459 11.23 6.08 22.25
C ASP A 459 11.01 4.64 21.75
N PRO A 460 11.93 3.69 22.01
CA PRO A 460 11.82 2.29 21.61
C PRO A 460 10.50 1.64 22.07
N LYS A 461 9.94 2.08 23.20
CA LYS A 461 8.67 1.56 23.76
C LYS A 461 7.45 1.98 22.96
N THR A 462 7.56 3.04 22.17
CA THR A 462 6.49 3.56 21.31
C THR A 462 6.51 2.97 19.90
N LEU A 463 7.48 2.09 19.60
CA LEU A 463 7.59 1.47 18.29
C LEU A 463 6.36 0.59 17.98
N PRO A 464 5.77 0.70 16.78
CA PRO A 464 4.70 -0.18 16.35
C PRO A 464 5.11 -1.66 16.45
N PRO A 465 4.21 -2.57 16.89
CA PRO A 465 4.51 -4.00 17.04
C PRO A 465 5.02 -4.65 15.76
N GLN A 466 4.65 -4.11 14.59
CA GLN A 466 5.14 -4.57 13.29
C GLN A 466 6.65 -4.34 13.11
N ILE A 467 7.20 -3.24 13.65
CA ILE A 467 8.64 -2.97 13.60
C ILE A 467 9.37 -3.96 14.51
N LEU A 468 8.89 -4.18 15.73
CA LEU A 468 9.48 -5.15 16.65
C LEU A 468 9.45 -6.57 16.06
N SER A 469 8.34 -6.96 15.45
CA SER A 469 8.22 -8.25 14.76
C SER A 469 9.11 -8.36 13.51
N LEU A 470 9.45 -7.25 12.85
CA LEU A 470 10.39 -7.24 11.73
C LEU A 470 11.83 -7.35 12.23
N MET A 471 12.17 -6.62 13.29
CA MET A 471 13.50 -6.68 13.91
C MET A 471 13.83 -8.10 14.38
N SER A 472 12.85 -8.87 14.87
CA SER A 472 13.06 -10.25 15.30
C SER A 472 13.30 -11.23 14.15
N GLN A 473 13.07 -10.80 12.90
CA GLN A 473 13.29 -11.60 11.68
C GLN A 473 14.62 -11.28 10.98
N ILE A 474 15.34 -10.24 11.41
CA ILE A 474 16.60 -9.80 10.82
C ILE A 474 17.75 -10.34 11.66
N GLN A 475 18.89 -10.70 11.03
CA GLN A 475 20.08 -11.08 11.78
C GLN A 475 20.50 -9.94 12.74
N PRO A 476 20.89 -10.23 14.00
CA PRO A 476 21.10 -9.20 15.02
C PRO A 476 22.10 -8.11 14.61
N ASN A 477 23.19 -8.49 13.94
CA ASN A 477 24.21 -7.55 13.47
C ASN A 477 23.70 -6.65 12.33
N SER A 478 22.97 -7.22 11.35
CA SER A 478 22.34 -6.44 10.28
C SER A 478 21.27 -5.50 10.82
N CYS A 479 20.50 -5.95 11.82
CA CYS A 479 19.50 -5.12 12.50
C CYS A 479 20.17 -3.96 13.25
N ALA A 480 21.25 -4.21 13.99
CA ALA A 480 22.00 -3.17 14.70
C ALA A 480 22.64 -2.16 13.72
N ALA A 481 23.19 -2.64 12.60
CA ALA A 481 23.73 -1.78 11.54
C ALA A 481 22.64 -0.87 10.93
N ALA A 482 21.47 -1.42 10.65
CA ALA A 482 20.31 -0.69 10.13
C ALA A 482 19.81 0.39 11.11
N LEU A 483 19.75 0.07 12.40
CA LEU A 483 19.39 1.04 13.45
C LEU A 483 20.42 2.18 13.54
N ASN A 484 21.71 1.85 13.43
CA ASN A 484 22.78 2.86 13.40
C ASN A 484 22.73 3.71 12.13
N GLU A 485 22.44 3.13 10.97
CA GLU A 485 22.22 3.85 9.71
C GLU A 485 21.08 4.86 9.88
N PHE A 486 19.93 4.40 10.39
CA PHE A 486 18.76 5.24 10.65
C PHE A 486 19.07 6.36 11.66
N ALA A 487 19.79 6.05 12.73
CA ALA A 487 20.16 7.03 13.76
C ALA A 487 21.12 8.12 13.26
N ASN A 488 21.80 7.91 12.14
CA ASN A 488 22.70 8.89 11.51
C ASN A 488 22.04 9.63 10.32
N MET A 489 20.77 9.38 10.00
CA MET A 489 20.03 10.13 8.98
C MET A 489 19.56 11.50 9.50
N ASP A 490 19.40 12.49 8.60
CA ASP A 490 18.77 13.76 8.94
C ASP A 490 17.24 13.59 9.08
N LEU A 491 16.78 13.42 10.31
CA LEU A 491 15.37 13.19 10.63
C LEU A 491 14.55 14.47 10.81
N LYS A 492 15.13 15.67 10.66
CA LYS A 492 14.44 16.94 10.94
C LYS A 492 13.24 17.18 10.02
N ALA A 493 13.34 16.76 8.76
CA ALA A 493 12.28 16.95 7.76
C ALA A 493 11.31 15.75 7.66
N VAL A 494 11.53 14.67 8.42
CA VAL A 494 10.79 13.42 8.26
C VAL A 494 9.56 13.41 9.15
N GLY A 495 8.38 13.60 8.54
CA GLY A 495 7.10 13.61 9.25
C GLY A 495 6.69 12.27 9.88
N ASN A 496 7.18 11.13 9.35
CA ASN A 496 6.90 9.80 9.90
C ASN A 496 8.19 8.97 10.03
N LYS A 497 8.85 9.11 11.18
CA LYS A 497 10.10 8.41 11.50
C LYS A 497 9.95 6.90 11.53
N SER A 498 8.82 6.37 12.00
CA SER A 498 8.55 4.93 12.06
C SER A 498 8.44 4.29 10.68
N ALA A 499 7.84 4.98 9.71
CA ALA A 499 7.76 4.51 8.33
C ALA A 499 9.15 4.47 7.67
N LEU A 500 9.98 5.49 7.91
CA LEU A 500 11.36 5.52 7.42
C LEU A 500 12.20 4.38 8.05
N LEU A 501 12.10 4.18 9.36
CA LEU A 501 12.78 3.08 10.07
C LEU A 501 12.35 1.72 9.50
N MET A 502 11.06 1.52 9.25
CA MET A 502 10.56 0.31 8.61
C MET A 502 11.15 0.09 7.21
N GLY A 503 11.36 1.17 6.44
CA GLY A 503 12.05 1.10 5.14
C GLY A 503 13.51 0.66 5.27
N VAL A 504 14.25 1.22 6.22
CA VAL A 504 15.66 0.86 6.48
C VAL A 504 15.79 -0.60 6.95
N LEU A 505 14.92 -1.04 7.86
CA LEU A 505 14.90 -2.43 8.33
C LEU A 505 14.53 -3.42 7.23
N ASN A 506 13.59 -3.09 6.34
CA ASN A 506 13.26 -3.96 5.20
C ASN A 506 14.43 -4.10 4.23
N ARG A 507 15.25 -3.06 4.04
CA ARG A 507 16.49 -3.15 3.25
C ARG A 507 17.50 -4.09 3.90
N ALA A 508 17.70 -3.97 5.21
CA ALA A 508 18.61 -4.84 5.95
C ALA A 508 18.14 -6.30 6.05
N ARG A 509 16.84 -6.56 5.86
CA ARG A 509 16.29 -7.92 5.75
C ARG A 509 16.66 -8.61 4.43
N THR A 510 16.82 -7.82 3.36
CA THR A 510 17.14 -8.34 2.02
C THR A 510 18.63 -8.52 1.76
N MET A 511 19.48 -7.94 2.60
CA MET A 511 20.92 -8.15 2.64
C MET A 511 21.25 -9.36 3.51
#